data_AF-A0A8R2FED7-F1
#
_entry.id   AF-A0A8R2FED7-F1
#
_cell.length_a   1.000
_cell.length_b   1.000
_cell.length_c   1.000
_cell.angle_alpha   90.00
_cell.angle_beta   90.00
_cell.angle_gamma   90.00
#
_symmetry.space_group_name_H-M   'P 1'
#
loop_
_entity.id
_entity.type
_entity.pdbx_description
1 polymer ?
#
loop_
_entity_poly.entity_id
_entity_poly.type
_entity_poly.pdbx_seq_one_letter_code
_entity_poly.pdbx_strand_id
1 'polypeptide(L)'
;MAIMNVYNAIDLALRDRTRPWTAPFVWLEGRTGIGHVKLLVGSMVAALAFVIASGRMIMLISNLLGFAYPMYATIDLMVKEDGQPETPSPPEPTERTGRIAPVSPATRWLTYWVTFAAVLIVQQLCGDLLQIIPFYFLAKIVFFAWCALPMEANGAAFVHRFVVRDHLKRFFV
;
A
#
# COMPACT_ATOMS: atom_id res chain seq x y z
N MET A 1 -25.26 -34.71 0.39
CA MET A 1 -26.56 -34.13 0.79
C MET A 1 -26.48 -32.63 1.08
N ALA A 2 -25.55 -32.17 1.93
CA ALA A 2 -25.44 -30.74 2.29
C ALA A 2 -25.20 -29.78 1.10
N ILE A 3 -24.29 -30.12 0.17
CA ILE A 3 -23.98 -29.26 -1.00
C ILE A 3 -25.20 -29.05 -1.90
N MET A 4 -26.02 -30.09 -2.11
CA MET A 4 -27.23 -30.02 -2.93
C MET A 4 -28.31 -29.14 -2.28
N ASN A 5 -28.43 -29.20 -0.94
CA ASN A 5 -29.35 -28.34 -0.20
C ASN A 5 -28.95 -26.87 -0.28
N VAL A 6 -27.65 -26.58 -0.15
CA VAL A 6 -27.12 -25.22 -0.29
C VAL A 6 -27.34 -24.69 -1.71
N TYR A 7 -27.06 -25.51 -2.73
CA TYR A 7 -27.31 -25.14 -4.13
C TYR A 7 -28.79 -24.82 -4.37
N ASN A 8 -29.70 -25.67 -3.92
CA ASN A 8 -31.13 -25.47 -4.09
C ASN A 8 -31.65 -24.25 -3.33
N ALA A 9 -31.15 -24.00 -2.11
CA ALA A 9 -31.50 -22.81 -1.33
C ALA A 9 -31.04 -21.53 -2.03
N ILE A 10 -29.83 -21.53 -2.60
CA ILE A 10 -29.29 -20.40 -3.36
C ILE A 10 -30.09 -20.20 -4.67
N ASP A 11 -30.40 -21.27 -5.42
CA ASP A 11 -31.21 -21.17 -6.65
C ASP A 11 -32.62 -20.63 -6.38
N LEU A 12 -33.26 -21.07 -5.29
CA LEU A 12 -34.55 -20.55 -4.84
C LEU A 12 -34.47 -19.08 -4.43
N ALA A 13 -33.45 -18.69 -3.67
CA ALA A 13 -33.26 -17.30 -3.23
C ALA A 13 -32.93 -16.34 -4.38
N LEU A 14 -32.23 -16.82 -5.42
CA LEU A 14 -31.93 -16.02 -6.61
C LEU A 14 -33.14 -15.84 -7.54
N ARG A 15 -34.08 -16.79 -7.54
CA ARG A 15 -35.31 -16.74 -8.37
C ARG A 15 -36.46 -15.99 -7.71
N ASP A 16 -36.30 -15.56 -6.47
CA ASP A 16 -37.32 -14.82 -5.72
C ASP A 16 -37.58 -13.43 -6.31
N ARG A 17 -38.67 -13.32 -7.08
CA ARG A 17 -39.12 -12.12 -7.83
C ARG A 17 -39.44 -10.92 -6.95
N THR A 18 -39.51 -11.09 -5.62
CA THR A 18 -39.77 -9.98 -4.70
C THR A 18 -38.55 -9.09 -4.48
N ARG A 19 -37.36 -9.54 -4.89
CA ARG A 19 -36.10 -8.86 -4.61
C ARG A 19 -35.58 -8.05 -5.80
N PRO A 20 -34.94 -6.88 -5.55
CA PRO A 20 -34.50 -5.95 -6.60
C PRO A 20 -33.36 -6.51 -7.49
N TRP A 21 -32.58 -7.47 -6.98
CA TRP A 21 -31.48 -8.09 -7.75
C TRP A 21 -31.94 -9.02 -8.87
N THR A 22 -33.19 -9.47 -8.89
CA THR A 22 -33.68 -10.39 -9.93
C THR A 22 -33.82 -9.75 -11.30
N ALA A 23 -34.10 -8.44 -11.38
CA ALA A 23 -34.27 -7.73 -12.64
C ALA A 23 -33.04 -7.83 -13.57
N PRO A 24 -31.81 -7.55 -13.10
CA PRO A 24 -30.62 -7.73 -13.94
C PRO A 24 -30.35 -9.22 -14.25
N PHE A 25 -30.52 -10.14 -13.30
CA PHE A 25 -30.27 -11.57 -13.57
C PHE A 25 -31.23 -12.17 -14.59
N VAL A 26 -32.51 -11.81 -14.56
CA VAL A 26 -33.51 -12.28 -15.53
C VAL A 26 -33.26 -11.68 -16.90
N TRP A 27 -32.86 -10.41 -16.97
CA TRP A 27 -32.44 -9.77 -18.21
C TRP A 27 -31.20 -10.46 -18.81
N LEU A 28 -30.22 -10.80 -17.97
CA LEU A 28 -29.00 -11.54 -18.36
C LEU A 28 -29.28 -12.98 -18.78
N GLU A 29 -30.17 -13.69 -18.07
CA GLU A 29 -30.59 -15.05 -18.42
C GLU A 29 -31.34 -15.04 -19.77
N GLY A 30 -32.21 -14.06 -20.00
CA GLY A 30 -32.91 -13.90 -21.28
C GLY A 30 -31.99 -13.67 -22.49
N ARG A 31 -30.76 -13.18 -22.27
CA ARG A 31 -29.75 -12.97 -23.31
C ARG A 31 -28.79 -14.14 -23.49
N THR A 32 -28.44 -14.82 -22.40
CA THR A 32 -27.37 -15.83 -22.39
C THR A 32 -27.89 -17.27 -22.34
N GLY A 33 -29.12 -17.50 -21.89
CA GLY A 33 -29.67 -18.83 -21.65
C GLY A 33 -29.00 -19.60 -20.50
N ILE A 34 -28.17 -18.93 -19.69
CA ILE A 34 -27.42 -19.53 -18.58
C ILE A 34 -28.17 -19.30 -17.28
N GLY A 35 -28.29 -20.34 -16.45
CA GLY A 35 -28.98 -20.25 -15.16
C GLY A 35 -28.36 -19.26 -14.17
N HIS A 36 -29.22 -18.63 -13.36
CA HIS A 36 -28.91 -17.58 -12.39
C HIS A 36 -27.70 -17.89 -11.46
N VAL A 37 -27.59 -19.11 -10.94
CA VAL A 37 -26.47 -19.51 -10.06
C VAL A 37 -25.13 -19.47 -10.80
N LYS A 38 -25.09 -19.91 -12.06
CA LYS A 38 -23.87 -19.88 -12.89
C LYS A 38 -23.49 -18.45 -13.27
N LEU A 39 -24.48 -17.59 -13.53
CA LEU A 39 -24.28 -16.16 -13.76
C LEU A 39 -23.69 -15.46 -12.52
N LEU A 40 -24.20 -15.76 -11.32
CA LEU A 40 -23.68 -15.19 -10.08
C LEU A 40 -22.24 -15.63 -9.81
N VAL A 41 -21.95 -16.92 -9.92
CA VAL A 41 -20.59 -17.45 -9.71
C VAL A 41 -19.63 -16.90 -10.78
N GLY A 42 -20.05 -16.87 -12.05
CA GLY A 42 -19.26 -16.29 -13.14
C GLY A 42 -18.99 -14.80 -12.95
N SER A 43 -20.00 -14.03 -12.50
CA SER A 43 -19.85 -12.62 -12.13
C SER A 43 -18.88 -12.42 -10.98
N MET A 44 -18.95 -13.22 -9.93
CA MET A 44 -18.00 -13.15 -8.80
C MET A 44 -16.57 -13.46 -9.23
N VAL A 45 -16.36 -14.50 -10.05
CA VAL A 45 -15.04 -14.85 -10.58
C VAL A 45 -14.51 -13.77 -11.51
N ALA A 46 -15.36 -13.18 -12.37
CA ALA A 46 -14.98 -12.08 -13.25
C ALA A 46 -14.65 -10.80 -12.46
N ALA A 47 -15.42 -10.47 -11.43
CA ALA A 47 -15.14 -9.36 -10.53
C ALA A 47 -13.81 -9.57 -9.79
N LEU A 48 -13.56 -10.79 -9.30
CA LEU A 48 -12.30 -11.13 -8.65
C LEU A 48 -11.12 -11.04 -9.63
N ALA A 49 -11.27 -11.56 -10.84
CA ALA A 49 -10.26 -11.44 -11.90
C ALA A 49 -10.01 -9.97 -12.29
N PHE A 50 -11.06 -9.15 -12.32
CA PHE A 50 -10.94 -7.70 -12.57
C PHE A 50 -10.21 -6.98 -11.44
N VAL A 51 -10.50 -7.31 -10.18
CA VAL A 51 -9.76 -6.79 -9.01
C VAL A 51 -8.29 -7.20 -9.08
N ILE A 52 -8.00 -8.44 -9.48
CA ILE A 52 -6.64 -8.96 -9.66
C ILE A 52 -5.91 -8.24 -10.80
N ALA A 53 -6.54 -8.12 -11.97
CA ALA A 53 -5.98 -7.43 -13.13
C ALA A 53 -5.73 -5.94 -12.85
N SER A 54 -6.64 -5.28 -12.13
CA SER A 54 -6.55 -3.86 -11.79
C SER A 54 -5.44 -3.56 -10.79
N GLY A 55 -5.13 -4.47 -9.87
CA GLY A 55 -4.13 -4.17 -8.84
C GLY A 55 -2.69 -4.11 -9.33
N ARG A 56 -2.35 -4.66 -10.50
CA ARG A 56 -1.04 -4.42 -11.13
C ARG A 56 -0.86 -2.95 -11.51
N MET A 57 -1.92 -2.31 -12.02
CA MET A 57 -1.92 -0.88 -12.35
C MET A 57 -1.93 -0.01 -11.08
N ILE A 58 -2.72 -0.38 -10.07
CA ILE A 58 -2.79 0.35 -8.80
C ILE A 58 -1.44 0.25 -8.05
N MET A 59 -0.79 -0.91 -8.10
CA MET A 59 0.55 -1.11 -7.54
C MET A 59 1.57 -0.18 -8.19
N LEU A 60 1.53 -0.04 -9.53
CA LEU A 60 2.40 0.86 -10.26
C LEU A 60 2.15 2.33 -9.86
N ILE A 61 0.89 2.76 -9.83
CA ILE A 61 0.52 4.13 -9.44
C ILE A 61 0.93 4.42 -7.98
N SER A 62 0.69 3.47 -7.07
CA SER A 62 1.05 3.61 -5.65
C SER A 62 2.56 3.71 -5.44
N ASN A 63 3.34 2.86 -6.13
CA ASN A 63 4.80 2.89 -6.06
C ASN A 63 5.36 4.18 -6.69
N LEU A 64 4.77 4.62 -7.80
CA LEU A 64 5.15 5.87 -8.46
C LEU A 64 4.89 7.08 -7.57
N LEU A 65 3.73 7.15 -6.90
CA LEU A 65 3.41 8.21 -5.95
C LEU A 65 4.38 8.22 -4.76
N GLY A 66 4.68 7.05 -4.20
CA GLY A 66 5.65 6.90 -3.11
C GLY A 66 7.09 7.26 -3.49
N PHE A 67 7.41 7.26 -4.79
CA PHE A 67 8.73 7.62 -5.34
C PHE A 67 8.82 9.09 -5.77
N ALA A 68 7.81 9.60 -6.48
CA ALA A 68 7.89 10.88 -7.19
C ALA A 68 8.07 12.09 -6.25
N TYR A 69 7.30 12.14 -5.16
CA TYR A 69 7.38 13.23 -4.19
C TYR A 69 8.74 13.34 -3.49
N PRO A 70 9.27 12.29 -2.82
CA PRO A 70 10.56 12.34 -2.14
C PRO A 70 11.74 12.51 -3.12
N MET A 71 11.61 12.02 -4.36
CA MET A 71 12.61 12.26 -5.41
C MET A 71 12.72 13.76 -5.74
N TYR A 72 11.59 14.43 -5.97
CA TYR A 72 11.57 15.87 -6.20
C TYR A 72 12.20 16.65 -5.03
N ALA A 73 11.82 16.31 -3.79
CA ALA A 73 12.35 16.97 -2.61
C ALA A 73 13.86 16.74 -2.41
N THR A 74 14.37 15.55 -2.76
CA THR A 74 15.80 15.24 -2.70
C THR A 74 16.59 16.07 -3.73
N ILE A 75 16.07 16.22 -4.96
CA ILE A 75 16.73 17.03 -6.01
C ILE A 75 16.73 18.51 -5.63
N ASP A 76 15.62 19.05 -5.13
CA ASP A 76 15.55 20.44 -4.67
C ASP A 76 16.57 20.74 -3.55
N LEU A 77 16.81 19.78 -2.64
CA LEU A 77 17.87 19.91 -1.63
C LEU A 77 19.27 19.90 -2.23
N MET A 78 19.55 19.00 -3.17
CA MET A 78 20.86 18.91 -3.84
C MET A 78 21.17 20.19 -4.62
N VAL A 79 20.19 20.73 -5.35
CA VAL A 79 20.33 22.00 -6.10
C VAL A 79 20.60 23.17 -5.15
N LYS A 80 19.99 23.17 -3.96
CA LYS A 80 20.24 24.19 -2.93
C LYS A 80 21.63 24.09 -2.29
N GLU A 81 22.16 22.88 -2.13
CA GLU A 81 23.52 22.65 -1.65
C GLU A 81 24.57 23.11 -2.67
N ASP A 82 24.39 22.81 -3.96
CA ASP A 82 25.32 23.19 -5.05
C ASP A 82 25.40 24.73 -5.24
N GLY A 83 24.32 25.46 -4.95
CA GLY A 83 24.26 26.92 -5.04
C GLY A 83 24.79 27.67 -3.82
N GLN A 84 25.14 26.99 -2.72
CA GLN A 84 25.75 27.64 -1.56
C GLN A 84 27.26 27.82 -1.78
N PRO A 85 27.82 29.03 -1.68
CA PRO A 85 29.26 29.18 -1.64
C PRO A 85 29.81 28.36 -0.46
N GLU A 86 30.87 27.57 -0.71
CA GLU A 86 31.64 26.75 0.23
C GLU A 86 32.00 27.57 1.48
N THR A 87 31.04 27.75 2.37
CA THR A 87 31.25 28.42 3.64
C THR A 87 31.77 27.30 4.54
N PRO A 88 33.01 27.41 5.07
CA PRO A 88 33.62 26.31 5.80
C PRO A 88 32.64 25.83 6.86
N SER A 89 32.33 24.53 6.79
CA SER A 89 31.38 23.85 7.66
C SER A 89 31.59 24.36 9.09
N PRO A 90 30.54 24.86 9.78
CA PRO A 90 30.65 25.13 11.20
C PRO A 90 31.23 23.87 11.87
N PRO A 91 32.23 24.00 12.75
CA PRO A 91 32.88 22.85 13.37
C PRO A 91 31.79 21.93 13.93
N GLU A 92 31.93 20.63 13.65
CA GLU A 92 30.98 19.61 14.12
C GLU A 92 30.59 19.91 15.57
N PRO A 93 29.28 19.95 15.90
CA PRO A 93 28.85 20.31 17.23
C PRO A 93 29.43 19.29 18.20
N THR A 94 30.44 19.72 18.95
CA THR A 94 31.04 18.93 20.02
C THR A 94 29.94 18.61 21.02
N GLU A 95 29.68 17.32 21.22
CA GLU A 95 28.63 16.77 22.08
C GLU A 95 28.45 17.57 23.37
N ARG A 96 27.49 18.51 23.43
CA ARG A 96 27.05 19.10 24.70
C ARG A 96 25.55 19.38 24.70
N THR A 97 24.89 18.61 25.57
CA THR A 97 23.60 18.90 26.21
C THR A 97 22.35 18.49 25.44
N GLY A 98 21.85 17.28 25.72
CA GLY A 98 20.44 16.93 26.05
C GLY A 98 19.26 17.43 25.19
N ARG A 99 19.49 18.22 24.14
CA ARG A 99 18.54 18.60 23.11
C ARG A 99 18.90 17.78 21.89
N ILE A 100 17.94 17.02 21.39
CA ILE A 100 18.05 16.30 20.13
C ILE A 100 18.30 17.38 19.07
N ALA A 101 19.52 17.44 18.52
CA ALA A 101 19.82 18.34 17.41
C ALA A 101 18.83 18.05 16.26
N PRO A 102 18.31 19.06 15.55
CA PRO A 102 17.39 18.83 14.45
C PRO A 102 18.05 17.93 13.42
N VAL A 103 17.43 16.79 13.12
CA VAL A 103 17.97 15.78 12.19
C VAL A 103 18.19 16.43 10.83
N SER A 104 19.37 16.22 10.24
CA SER A 104 19.70 16.81 8.93
C SER A 104 18.66 16.39 7.87
N PRO A 105 18.30 17.29 6.93
CA PRO A 105 17.32 16.98 5.89
C PRO A 105 17.71 15.73 5.08
N ALA A 106 18.98 15.57 4.75
CA ALA A 106 19.50 14.41 4.03
C ALA A 106 19.27 13.07 4.76
N THR A 107 19.57 13.01 6.07
CA THR A 107 19.36 11.78 6.88
C THR A 107 17.88 11.40 6.95
N ARG A 108 16.97 12.37 6.93
CA ARG A 108 15.52 12.13 6.95
C ARG A 108 15.05 11.46 5.66
N TRP A 109 15.49 11.96 4.51
CA TRP A 109 15.17 11.36 3.22
C TRP A 109 15.80 9.98 3.06
N LEU A 110 17.04 9.78 3.52
CA LEU A 110 17.68 8.47 3.53
C LEU A 110 16.88 7.44 4.35
N THR A 111 16.40 7.83 5.54
CA THR A 111 15.58 6.97 6.39
C THR A 111 14.26 6.60 5.71
N TYR A 112 13.65 7.55 5.01
CA TYR A 112 12.46 7.30 4.17
C TYR A 112 12.77 6.28 3.06
N TRP A 113 13.86 6.46 2.31
CA TRP A 113 14.25 5.57 1.21
C TRP A 113 14.46 4.13 1.67
N VAL A 114 15.13 3.93 2.81
CA VAL A 114 15.32 2.59 3.40
C VAL A 114 13.97 1.97 3.79
N THR A 115 13.07 2.75 4.38
CA THR A 115 11.72 2.29 4.76
C THR A 115 10.89 1.94 3.52
N PHE A 116 10.95 2.78 2.47
CA PHE A 116 10.27 2.55 1.20
C PHE A 116 10.75 1.26 0.53
N ALA A 117 12.07 1.05 0.46
CA ALA A 117 12.65 -0.17 -0.09
C ALA A 117 12.22 -1.42 0.70
N ALA A 118 12.22 -1.38 2.03
CA ALA A 118 11.74 -2.49 2.86
C ALA A 118 10.27 -2.82 2.59
N VAL A 119 9.40 -1.82 2.46
CA VAL A 119 7.99 -2.01 2.12
C VAL A 119 7.83 -2.59 0.71
N LEU A 120 8.65 -2.15 -0.26
CA LEU A 120 8.64 -2.73 -1.61
C LEU A 120 9.06 -4.20 -1.61
N ILE A 121 10.03 -4.59 -0.79
CA ILE A 121 10.46 -5.99 -0.66
C ILE A 121 9.33 -6.85 -0.08
N VAL A 122 8.72 -6.40 1.03
CA VAL A 122 7.59 -7.11 1.65
C VAL A 122 6.40 -7.21 0.68
N GLN A 123 6.12 -6.13 -0.04
CA GLN A 123 5.10 -6.10 -1.08
C GLN A 123 5.40 -7.12 -2.20
N GLN A 124 6.66 -7.27 -2.62
CA GLN A 124 7.01 -8.24 -3.66
C GLN A 124 6.84 -9.69 -3.18
N LEU A 125 7.04 -9.95 -1.89
CA LEU A 125 6.88 -11.28 -1.28
C LEU A 125 5.41 -11.64 -1.03
N CYS A 126 4.56 -10.65 -0.74
CA CYS A 126 3.17 -10.86 -0.32
C CYS A 126 2.12 -10.27 -1.28
N GLY A 127 2.52 -9.80 -2.46
CA GLY A 127 1.74 -8.90 -3.32
C GLY A 127 0.36 -9.44 -3.71
N ASP A 128 0.28 -10.70 -4.11
CA ASP A 128 -0.98 -11.33 -4.52
C ASP A 128 -1.94 -11.55 -3.34
N LEU A 129 -1.40 -11.80 -2.13
CA LEU A 129 -2.20 -12.00 -0.92
C LEU A 129 -2.75 -10.66 -0.39
N LEU A 130 -1.92 -9.62 -0.40
CA LEU A 130 -2.29 -8.28 0.09
C LEU A 130 -3.36 -7.62 -0.80
N GLN A 131 -3.41 -7.98 -2.08
CA GLN A 131 -4.39 -7.48 -3.04
C GLN A 131 -5.81 -8.03 -2.84
N ILE A 132 -5.96 -9.17 -2.14
CA ILE A 132 -7.26 -9.74 -1.78
C ILE A 132 -7.94 -8.90 -0.68
N ILE A 133 -7.17 -8.18 0.14
CA ILE A 133 -7.70 -7.33 1.20
C ILE A 133 -8.28 -6.04 0.59
N PRO A 134 -9.59 -5.79 0.72
CA PRO A 134 -10.18 -4.55 0.23
C PRO A 134 -9.57 -3.35 0.97
N PHE A 135 -9.28 -2.27 0.24
CA PHE A 135 -8.66 -1.02 0.73
C PHE A 135 -7.16 -1.07 1.09
N TYR A 136 -6.45 -2.19 0.88
CA TYR A 136 -5.01 -2.27 1.17
C TYR A 136 -4.18 -1.17 0.49
N PHE A 137 -4.40 -0.91 -0.80
CA PHE A 137 -3.66 0.11 -1.54
C PHE A 137 -3.90 1.54 -1.02
N LEU A 138 -5.10 1.83 -0.51
CA LEU A 138 -5.41 3.12 0.10
C LEU A 138 -4.66 3.28 1.43
N ALA A 139 -4.71 2.26 2.28
CA ALA A 139 -3.96 2.23 3.53
C ALA A 139 -2.44 2.38 3.30
N LYS A 140 -1.92 1.77 2.24
CA LYS A 140 -0.51 1.91 1.82
C LYS A 140 -0.15 3.34 1.42
N ILE A 141 -0.99 4.01 0.63
CA ILE A 141 -0.77 5.41 0.24
C ILE A 141 -0.79 6.31 1.48
N VAL A 142 -1.75 6.10 2.39
CA VAL A 142 -1.81 6.83 3.66
C VAL A 142 -0.57 6.58 4.52
N PHE A 143 -0.10 5.33 4.59
CA PHE A 143 1.12 4.97 5.31
C PHE A 143 2.36 5.66 4.72
N PHE A 144 2.51 5.69 3.40
CA PHE A 144 3.63 6.40 2.77
C PHE A 144 3.53 7.91 2.94
N ALA A 145 2.34 8.49 2.84
CA ALA A 145 2.12 9.89 3.16
C ALA A 145 2.52 10.18 4.62
N TRP A 146 2.18 9.31 5.56
CA TRP A 146 2.60 9.44 6.96
C TRP A 146 4.11 9.30 7.15
N CYS A 147 4.78 8.41 6.42
CA CYS A 147 6.23 8.30 6.43
C CYS A 147 6.94 9.51 5.78
N ALA A 148 6.31 10.17 4.82
CA ALA A 148 6.82 11.35 4.13
C ALA A 148 6.54 12.67 4.86
N LEU A 149 5.59 12.69 5.81
CA LEU A 149 5.29 13.88 6.60
C LEU A 149 6.51 14.31 7.42
N PRO A 150 6.75 15.62 7.60
CA PRO A 150 7.88 16.11 8.38
C PRO A 150 7.53 16.29 9.87
N MET A 151 7.21 15.21 10.59
CA MET A 151 6.86 15.25 12.03
C MET A 151 7.93 14.54 12.90
N GLU A 152 8.08 14.90 14.18
CA GLU A 152 9.07 14.26 15.06
C GLU A 152 8.75 12.77 15.36
N ALA A 153 7.48 12.38 15.24
CA ALA A 153 6.98 11.00 15.34
C ALA A 153 6.70 10.40 13.95
N ASN A 154 7.67 10.49 13.03
CA ASN A 154 7.53 9.95 11.69
C ASN A 154 7.43 8.42 11.67
N GLY A 155 6.54 7.87 10.83
CA GLY A 155 6.39 6.43 10.63
C GLY A 155 7.70 5.75 10.23
N ALA A 156 8.56 6.42 9.44
CA ALA A 156 9.88 5.93 9.08
C ALA A 156 10.85 5.82 10.28
N ALA A 157 10.78 6.77 11.23
CA ALA A 157 11.57 6.70 12.46
C ALA A 157 11.07 5.58 13.39
N PHE A 158 9.76 5.31 13.41
CA PHE A 158 9.18 4.18 14.12
C PHE A 158 9.65 2.84 13.53
N VAL A 159 9.60 2.68 12.20
CA VAL A 159 10.10 1.49 11.51
C VAL A 159 11.60 1.30 11.76
N HIS A 160 12.40 2.36 11.65
CA HIS A 160 13.83 2.31 11.93
C HIS A 160 14.10 1.84 13.37
N ARG A 161 13.39 2.39 14.36
CA ARG A 161 13.52 1.96 15.76
C ARG A 161 13.14 0.49 15.95
N PHE A 162 12.09 0.00 15.29
CA PHE A 162 11.64 -1.37 15.43
C PHE A 162 12.59 -2.37 14.77
N VAL A 163 13.02 -2.11 13.54
CA VAL A 163 13.89 -3.01 12.77
C VAL A 163 15.33 -3.01 13.28
N VAL A 164 15.91 -1.82 13.53
CA VAL A 164 17.33 -1.70 13.90
C VAL A 164 17.56 -2.08 15.37
N ARG A 165 16.65 -1.68 16.28
CA ARG A 165 16.88 -1.90 17.71
C ARG A 165 16.65 -3.35 18.14
N ASP A 166 15.67 -4.04 17.56
CA ASP A 166 15.31 -5.38 18.02
C ASP A 166 15.98 -6.51 17.21
N HIS A 167 16.22 -6.33 15.91
CA HIS A 167 16.74 -7.43 15.07
C HIS A 167 18.24 -7.30 14.78
N LEU A 168 18.73 -6.11 14.43
CA LEU A 168 20.15 -5.89 14.09
C LEU A 168 21.07 -5.95 15.31
N LYS A 169 20.66 -5.38 16.45
CA LYS A 169 21.43 -5.47 17.70
C LYS A 169 21.66 -6.91 18.19
N ARG A 170 20.80 -7.85 17.80
CA ARG A 170 20.89 -9.26 18.21
C ARG A 170 21.81 -10.09 17.32
N PHE A 171 22.17 -9.57 16.14
CA PHE A 171 22.99 -10.26 15.15
C PHE A 171 24.42 -9.73 15.07
N PHE A 172 24.66 -8.47 15.44
CA PHE A 172 25.96 -7.80 15.31
C PHE A 172 26.61 -7.41 16.65
N VAL A 173 25.99 -7.75 17.78
CA VAL A 173 26.58 -7.69 19.14
C VAL A 173 26.51 -9.09 19.72
#